data_AF-A0A364NSD7-F1
#
_entry.id   AF-A0A364NSD7-F1
#
_cell.length_a   1.000
_cell.length_b   1.000
_cell.length_c   1.000
_cell.angle_alpha   90.00
_cell.angle_beta   90.00
_cell.angle_gamma   90.00
#
_symmetry.space_group_name_H-M   'P 1'
#
loop_
_entity.id
_entity.type
_entity.pdbx_description
1 polymer ?
#
loop_
_entity_poly.entity_id
_entity_poly.type
_entity_poly.pdbx_seq_one_letter_code
_entity_poly.pdbx_strand_id
1 'polypeptide(L)'
;MDRLGWSDKLSTGFAEIDEDHKTLFDYLHALEVAVRDHKASEMAKGILGGLRDYAKYHFDREEAIFTKHQGYKLMAFHLEQHRQFAAQMVKFEEQLSADVDVSAEMVFYLSKWLVRHIMTEDKVFFDTYSP
;
A
#
# COMPACT_ATOMS: atom_id res chain seq x y z
N MET A 1 -9.41 -3.68 18.62
CA MET A 1 -9.21 -3.76 17.16
C MET A 1 -7.97 -4.60 16.95
N ASP A 2 -8.05 -5.61 16.08
CA ASP A 2 -6.89 -6.41 15.74
C ASP A 2 -5.79 -5.51 15.16
N ARG A 3 -4.55 -5.76 15.56
CA ARG A 3 -3.37 -5.02 15.10
C ARG A 3 -3.33 -5.06 13.58
N LEU A 4 -3.32 -3.89 12.94
CA LEU A 4 -2.98 -3.75 11.54
C LEU A 4 -1.53 -4.23 11.34
N GLY A 5 -1.35 -5.25 10.50
CA GLY A 5 -0.04 -5.84 10.31
C GLY A 5 -0.04 -7.03 9.37
N TRP A 6 1.16 -7.35 8.91
CA TRP A 6 1.43 -8.52 8.08
C TRP A 6 0.91 -9.81 8.72
N SER A 7 0.41 -10.70 7.87
CA SER A 7 0.00 -12.05 8.21
C SER A 7 0.45 -12.97 7.09
N ASP A 8 0.93 -14.18 7.38
CA ASP A 8 1.35 -15.13 6.35
C ASP A 8 0.23 -15.49 5.35
N LYS A 9 -1.04 -15.21 5.70
CA LYS A 9 -2.17 -15.31 4.77
C LYS A 9 -2.04 -14.38 3.56
N LEU A 10 -1.34 -13.26 3.74
CA LEU A 10 -1.07 -12.25 2.72
C LEU A 10 0.15 -12.58 1.84
N SER A 11 0.90 -13.65 2.14
CA SER A 11 2.07 -14.05 1.36
C SER A 11 1.68 -14.37 -0.09
N THR A 12 2.40 -13.79 -1.05
CA THR A 12 2.30 -14.14 -2.49
C THR A 12 3.17 -15.33 -2.87
N GLY A 13 4.00 -15.82 -1.93
CA GLY A 13 5.02 -16.84 -2.21
C GLY A 13 6.29 -16.29 -2.86
N PHE A 14 6.29 -15.00 -3.27
CA PHE A 14 7.45 -14.34 -3.86
C PHE A 14 8.14 -13.47 -2.80
N ALA A 15 9.27 -13.95 -2.27
CA ALA A 15 9.91 -13.37 -1.09
C ALA A 15 10.18 -11.86 -1.18
N GLU A 16 10.64 -11.37 -2.33
CA GLU A 16 10.92 -9.94 -2.51
C GLU A 16 9.66 -9.06 -2.41
N ILE A 17 8.50 -9.58 -2.84
CA ILE A 17 7.22 -8.89 -2.78
C ILE A 17 6.61 -8.97 -1.38
N ASP A 18 6.75 -10.11 -0.71
CA ASP A 18 6.35 -10.26 0.68
C ASP A 18 7.12 -9.32 1.62
N GLU A 19 8.42 -9.10 1.37
CA GLU A 19 9.22 -8.13 2.14
C GLU A 19 8.75 -6.68 1.90
N ASP A 20 8.30 -6.35 0.69
CA ASP A 20 7.72 -5.04 0.42
C ASP A 20 6.42 -4.84 1.16
N HIS A 21 5.52 -5.82 1.11
CA HIS A 21 4.25 -5.77 1.79
C HIS A 21 4.45 -5.58 3.29
N LYS A 22 5.40 -6.31 3.90
CA LYS A 22 5.77 -6.11 5.31
C LYS A 22 6.22 -4.67 5.58
N THR A 23 7.08 -4.13 4.73
CA THR A 23 7.55 -2.74 4.85
C THR A 23 6.40 -1.73 4.72
N LEU A 24 5.46 -1.95 3.80
CA LEU A 24 4.25 -1.13 3.67
C LEU A 24 3.37 -1.21 4.93
N PHE A 25 3.21 -2.40 5.52
CA PHE A 25 2.51 -2.55 6.79
C PHE A 25 3.22 -1.83 7.94
N ASP A 26 4.56 -1.81 7.97
CA ASP A 26 5.33 -1.08 8.97
C ASP A 26 5.11 0.43 8.87
N TYR A 27 5.07 0.96 7.64
CA TYR A 27 4.69 2.37 7.41
C TYR A 27 3.26 2.67 7.87
N LEU A 28 2.29 1.80 7.54
CA LEU A 28 0.90 1.97 7.99
C LEU A 28 0.77 1.93 9.50
N HIS A 29 1.52 1.03 10.16
CA HIS A 29 1.55 0.96 11.61
C HIS A 29 2.16 2.23 12.23
N ALA A 30 3.27 2.73 11.68
CA ALA A 30 3.86 3.98 12.12
C ALA A 30 2.89 5.17 11.94
N LEU A 31 2.15 5.20 10.84
CA LEU A 31 1.15 6.22 10.55
C LEU A 31 -0.02 6.15 11.55
N GLU A 32 -0.56 4.96 11.81
CA GLU A 32 -1.61 4.72 12.80
C GLU A 32 -1.19 5.23 14.20
N VAL A 33 0.05 4.91 14.62
CA VAL A 33 0.59 5.38 15.90
C VAL A 33 0.74 6.91 15.93
N ALA A 34 1.26 7.52 14.87
CA ALA A 34 1.42 8.97 14.79
C ALA A 34 0.08 9.70 14.88
N VAL A 35 -0.94 9.20 14.17
CA VAL A 35 -2.31 9.73 14.19
C VAL A 35 -2.95 9.57 15.57
N ARG A 36 -2.87 8.38 16.16
CA ARG A 36 -3.50 8.08 17.46
C ARG A 36 -2.91 8.89 18.61
N ASP A 37 -1.60 9.05 18.62
CA ASP A 37 -0.89 9.74 19.70
C ASP A 37 -0.96 11.27 19.57
N HIS A 38 -1.77 11.80 18.62
CA HIS A 38 -1.83 13.22 18.24
C HIS A 38 -0.45 13.84 18.02
N LYS A 39 0.51 13.04 17.51
CA LYS A 39 1.84 13.55 17.18
C LYS A 39 1.68 14.57 16.06
N ALA A 40 2.47 15.65 16.15
CA ALA A 40 2.35 16.82 15.30
C ALA A 40 2.12 16.44 13.82
N SER A 41 1.22 17.17 13.15
CA SER A 41 0.84 17.02 11.73
C SER A 41 2.05 16.71 10.82
N GLU A 42 3.20 17.33 11.09
CA GLU A 42 4.47 17.11 10.36
C GLU A 42 5.03 15.68 10.43
N MET A 43 4.91 14.97 11.56
CA MET A 43 5.36 13.58 11.66
C MET A 43 4.48 12.66 10.81
N ALA A 44 3.15 12.83 10.89
CA ALA A 44 2.21 12.05 10.09
C ALA A 44 2.43 12.31 8.58
N LYS A 45 2.65 13.58 8.19
CA LYS A 45 3.01 13.95 6.82
C LYS A 45 4.29 13.26 6.34
N GLY A 46 5.35 13.28 7.16
CA GLY A 46 6.62 12.63 6.82
C GLY A 46 6.48 11.12 6.63
N ILE A 47 5.70 10.45 7.50
CA ILE A 47 5.43 9.01 7.38
C ILE A 47 4.58 8.71 6.14
N LEU A 48 3.55 9.52 5.87
CA LEU A 48 2.71 9.36 4.68
C LEU A 48 3.50 9.52 3.38
N GLY A 49 4.40 10.51 3.32
CA GLY A 49 5.30 10.69 2.17
C GLY A 49 6.24 9.50 1.99
N GLY A 50 6.81 8.98 3.08
CA GLY A 50 7.63 7.76 3.04
C GLY A 50 6.85 6.53 2.56
N LEU A 51 5.62 6.35 3.05
CA LEU A 51 4.72 5.30 2.59
C LEU A 51 4.42 5.44 1.09
N ARG A 52 4.19 6.66 0.60
CA ARG A 52 3.84 6.93 -0.80
C ARG A 52 5.02 6.57 -1.71
N ASP A 53 6.21 7.02 -1.36
CA ASP A 53 7.41 6.78 -2.15
C ASP A 53 7.75 5.27 -2.17
N TYR A 54 7.58 4.59 -1.04
CA TYR A 54 7.79 3.15 -0.97
C TYR A 54 6.72 2.35 -1.72
N ALA A 55 5.45 2.74 -1.63
CA ALA A 55 4.36 2.13 -2.41
C ALA A 55 4.62 2.27 -3.92
N LYS A 56 5.07 3.44 -4.37
CA LYS A 56 5.48 3.63 -5.76
C LYS A 56 6.62 2.70 -6.16
N TYR A 57 7.66 2.59 -5.34
CA TYR A 57 8.78 1.69 -5.61
C TYR A 57 8.35 0.22 -5.69
N HIS A 58 7.46 -0.21 -4.80
CA HIS A 58 6.87 -1.53 -4.81
C HIS A 58 6.05 -1.78 -6.09
N PHE A 59 5.12 -0.88 -6.44
CA PHE A 59 4.32 -0.99 -7.66
C PHE A 59 5.20 -1.04 -8.93
N ASP A 60 6.20 -0.16 -9.05
CA ASP A 60 7.11 -0.16 -10.22
C ASP A 60 7.82 -1.52 -10.40
N ARG A 61 8.12 -2.22 -9.29
CA ARG A 61 8.73 -3.55 -9.32
C ARG A 61 7.73 -4.64 -9.71
N GLU A 62 6.52 -4.63 -9.16
CA GLU A 62 5.47 -5.56 -9.57
C GLU A 62 5.14 -5.40 -11.06
N GLU A 63 4.99 -4.17 -11.52
CA GLU A 63 4.73 -3.87 -12.92
C GLU A 63 5.86 -4.37 -13.83
N ALA A 64 7.12 -4.21 -13.41
CA ALA A 64 8.26 -4.80 -14.10
C ALA A 64 8.20 -6.34 -14.12
N ILE A 65 7.70 -6.99 -13.07
CA ILE A 65 7.46 -8.44 -13.06
C ILE A 65 6.33 -8.80 -14.04
N PHE A 66 5.23 -8.04 -14.07
CA PHE A 66 4.10 -8.29 -14.98
C PHE A 66 4.54 -8.32 -16.43
N THR A 67 5.41 -7.39 -16.85
CA THR A 67 5.91 -7.34 -18.23
C THR A 67 6.72 -8.56 -18.67
N LYS A 68 7.29 -9.31 -17.72
CA LYS A 68 8.05 -10.53 -18.01
C LYS A 68 7.16 -11.77 -18.21
N HIS A 69 5.89 -11.69 -17.81
CA HIS A 69 4.97 -12.83 -17.83
C HIS A 69 3.90 -12.64 -18.91
N GLN A 70 3.91 -13.50 -19.93
CA GLN A 70 2.92 -13.44 -20.99
C GLN A 70 1.55 -13.92 -20.50
N GLY A 71 0.49 -13.25 -20.97
CA GLY A 71 -0.89 -13.70 -20.76
C GLY A 71 -1.57 -13.16 -19.50
N TYR A 72 -0.96 -12.19 -18.78
CA TYR A 72 -1.64 -11.53 -17.67
C TYR A 72 -2.79 -10.64 -18.15
N LYS A 73 -4.02 -11.18 -18.14
CA LYS A 73 -5.20 -10.52 -18.71
C LYS A 73 -5.70 -9.32 -17.91
N LEU A 74 -5.35 -9.24 -16.62
CA LEU A 74 -5.80 -8.19 -15.71
C LEU A 74 -4.78 -7.06 -15.53
N MET A 75 -3.66 -7.08 -16.25
CA MET A 75 -2.58 -6.09 -16.11
C MET A 75 -3.08 -4.63 -16.17
N ALA A 76 -3.93 -4.29 -17.14
CA ALA A 76 -4.45 -2.93 -17.27
C ALA A 76 -5.30 -2.50 -16.05
N PHE A 77 -6.06 -3.43 -15.47
CA PHE A 77 -6.86 -3.19 -14.27
C PHE A 77 -5.97 -3.05 -13.03
N HIS A 78 -4.97 -3.92 -12.89
CA HIS A 78 -4.01 -3.88 -11.79
C HIS A 78 -3.25 -2.54 -11.76
N LEU A 79 -2.67 -2.14 -12.90
CA LEU A 79 -2.00 -0.85 -13.08
C LEU A 79 -2.90 0.34 -12.72
N GLU A 80 -4.20 0.24 -13.00
CA GLU A 80 -5.15 1.28 -12.65
C GLU A 80 -5.43 1.35 -11.15
N GLN A 81 -5.46 0.21 -10.44
CA GLN A 81 -5.54 0.20 -8.98
C GLN A 81 -4.33 0.91 -8.35
N HIS A 82 -3.11 0.65 -8.84
CA HIS A 82 -1.89 1.34 -8.38
C HIS A 82 -1.99 2.86 -8.56
N ARG A 83 -2.39 3.30 -9.77
CA ARG A 83 -2.55 4.74 -10.06
C ARG A 83 -3.58 5.40 -9.17
N GLN A 84 -4.71 4.74 -8.93
CA GLN A 84 -5.76 5.27 -8.05
C GLN A 84 -5.30 5.38 -6.60
N PHE A 85 -4.56 4.38 -6.11
CA PHE A 85 -4.00 4.42 -4.77
C PHE A 85 -3.00 5.56 -4.60
N ALA A 86 -2.04 5.69 -5.52
CA ALA A 86 -1.07 6.78 -5.50
C ALA A 86 -1.74 8.17 -5.55
N ALA A 87 -2.77 8.33 -6.40
CA ALA A 87 -3.53 9.58 -6.46
C ALA A 87 -4.29 9.86 -5.15
N GLN A 88 -4.82 8.84 -4.48
CA GLN A 88 -5.49 9.01 -3.19
C GLN A 88 -4.51 9.38 -2.07
N MET A 89 -3.29 8.85 -2.08
CA MET A 89 -2.25 9.24 -1.13
C MET A 89 -1.90 10.72 -1.25
N VAL A 90 -1.76 11.24 -2.47
CA VAL A 90 -1.50 12.68 -2.71
C VAL A 90 -2.63 13.54 -2.14
N LYS A 91 -3.89 13.14 -2.30
CA LYS A 91 -5.03 13.86 -1.69
C LYS A 91 -4.94 13.90 -0.17
N PHE A 92 -4.56 12.80 0.47
CA PHE A 92 -4.38 12.79 1.92
C PHE A 92 -3.22 13.70 2.37
N GLU A 93 -2.12 13.75 1.61
CA GLU A 93 -1.01 14.69 1.87
C GLU A 93 -1.46 16.15 1.78
N GLU A 94 -2.26 16.49 0.77
CA GLU A 94 -2.84 17.82 0.58
C GLU A 94 -3.79 18.18 1.74
N GLN A 95 -4.66 17.25 2.15
CA GLN A 95 -5.61 17.45 3.26
C GLN A 95 -4.90 17.62 4.60
N LEU A 96 -3.88 16.81 4.90
CA LEU A 96 -3.04 16.98 6.09
C LEU A 96 -2.30 18.32 6.07
N SER A 97 -1.86 18.77 4.90
CA SER A 97 -1.18 20.07 4.72
C SER A 97 -2.09 21.27 4.93
N ALA A 98 -3.40 21.09 4.68
CA ALA A 98 -4.43 22.08 4.94
C ALA A 98 -5.03 21.99 6.36
N ASP A 99 -4.42 21.22 7.26
CA ASP A 99 -4.89 20.95 8.64
C ASP A 99 -6.33 20.42 8.70
N VAL A 100 -6.77 19.69 7.66
CA VAL A 100 -8.04 18.97 7.65
C VAL A 100 -7.87 17.66 8.41
N ASP A 101 -8.72 17.43 9.41
CA ASP A 101 -8.69 16.17 10.16
C ASP A 101 -9.27 15.01 9.34
N VAL A 102 -8.40 14.38 8.55
CA VAL A 102 -8.67 13.16 7.76
C VAL A 102 -7.98 11.93 8.34
N SER A 103 -7.40 12.06 9.52
CA SER A 103 -6.37 11.15 10.02
C SER A 103 -6.87 9.71 10.16
N ALA A 104 -8.07 9.53 10.75
CA ALA A 104 -8.68 8.22 10.93
C ALA A 104 -9.20 7.62 9.61
N GLU A 105 -9.80 8.44 8.75
CA GLU A 105 -10.28 8.02 7.43
C GLU A 105 -9.11 7.54 6.55
N MET A 106 -8.02 8.30 6.54
CA MET A 106 -6.79 7.97 5.82
C MET A 106 -6.22 6.63 6.26
N VAL A 107 -5.96 6.44 7.56
CA VAL A 107 -5.40 5.18 8.08
C VAL A 107 -6.33 4.01 7.72
N PHE A 108 -7.64 4.16 7.88
CA PHE A 108 -8.61 3.14 7.52
C PHE A 108 -8.59 2.81 6.02
N TYR A 109 -8.60 3.83 5.16
CA TYR A 109 -8.59 3.65 3.70
C TYR A 109 -7.33 2.92 3.26
N LEU A 110 -6.15 3.42 3.64
CA LEU A 110 -4.86 2.90 3.16
C LEU A 110 -4.68 1.44 3.59
N SER A 111 -5.02 1.15 4.84
CA SER A 111 -4.97 -0.19 5.42
C SER A 111 -5.90 -1.16 4.74
N LYS A 112 -7.16 -0.76 4.53
CA LYS A 112 -8.17 -1.59 3.88
C LYS A 112 -7.81 -1.84 2.41
N TRP A 113 -7.30 -0.82 1.73
CA TRP A 113 -6.87 -0.95 0.34
C TRP A 113 -5.73 -1.96 0.23
N LEU A 114 -4.66 -1.81 1.03
CA LEU A 114 -3.49 -2.70 0.94
C LEU A 114 -3.86 -4.16 1.18
N VAL A 115 -4.61 -4.45 2.24
CA VAL A 115 -5.05 -5.83 2.54
C VAL A 115 -5.90 -6.41 1.40
N ARG A 116 -6.84 -5.63 0.87
CA ARG A 116 -7.69 -6.10 -0.24
C ARG A 116 -6.85 -6.34 -1.49
N HIS A 117 -5.98 -5.41 -1.83
CA HIS A 117 -5.16 -5.46 -3.04
C HIS A 117 -4.26 -6.70 -3.07
N ILE A 118 -3.52 -6.93 -1.98
CA ILE A 118 -2.69 -8.13 -1.83
C ILE A 118 -3.53 -9.39 -1.99
N MET A 119 -4.70 -9.43 -1.35
CA MET A 119 -5.55 -10.62 -1.35
C MET A 119 -6.24 -10.91 -2.68
N THR A 120 -6.60 -9.89 -3.46
CA THR A 120 -7.44 -10.06 -4.66
C THR A 120 -6.71 -9.84 -5.97
N GLU A 121 -5.60 -9.10 -5.97
CA GLU A 121 -4.84 -8.76 -7.17
C GLU A 121 -3.47 -9.44 -7.14
N ASP A 122 -2.62 -9.12 -6.16
CA ASP A 122 -1.21 -9.55 -6.12
C ASP A 122 -1.11 -11.07 -6.00
N LYS A 123 -1.78 -11.66 -5.00
CA LYS A 123 -1.82 -13.11 -4.83
C LYS A 123 -2.38 -13.81 -6.07
N VAL A 124 -3.44 -13.26 -6.69
CA VAL A 124 -4.01 -13.87 -7.91
C VAL A 124 -3.01 -13.83 -9.05
N PHE A 125 -2.24 -12.74 -9.19
CA PHE A 125 -1.17 -12.67 -10.17
C PHE A 125 -0.09 -13.72 -9.88
N PHE A 126 0.49 -13.73 -8.68
CA PHE A 126 1.61 -14.62 -8.34
C PHE A 126 1.21 -16.10 -8.33
N ASP A 127 0.01 -16.45 -7.88
CA ASP A 127 -0.50 -17.83 -7.89
C ASP A 127 -0.78 -18.36 -9.30
N THR A 128 -1.11 -17.49 -10.26
CA THR A 128 -1.57 -17.89 -11.60
C THR A 128 -0.49 -17.78 -12.67
N TYR A 129 0.38 -16.78 -12.55
CA TYR A 129 1.29 -16.38 -13.62
C TYR A 129 2.77 -16.51 -13.25
N SER A 130 3.12 -16.71 -11.98
CA SER A 130 4.50 -17.00 -11.57
C SER A 130 4.81 -18.50 -11.69
N PRO A 131 6.01 -18.91 -12.12
CA PRO A 131 6.39 -20.32 -12.27
C PRO A 131 6.57 -21.08 -10.95
#